data_AF-A0A7Y0DZS3-F1
#
_entry.id   AF-A0A7Y0DZS3-F1
#
_cell.length_a   1.000
_cell.length_b   1.000
_cell.length_c   1.000
_cell.angle_alpha   90.00
_cell.angle_beta   90.00
_cell.angle_gamma   90.00
#
_symmetry.space_group_name_H-M   'P 1'
#
loop_
_entity.id
_entity.type
_entity.pdbx_description
1 polymer ?
#
loop_
_entity_poly.entity_id
_entity_poly.type
_entity_poly.pdbx_seq_one_letter_code
_entity_poly.pdbx_strand_id
1 'polypeptide(L)'
;MFGDSFGILTSLFSGLAFVGIIATILLQKNELELQRDELSLTRKEISIQNETLKKQLFENTFFQLIRTLNEIVSSLDLQKSTSSRTTISTGRDCFIIFYRSLENAIQEKDSRGKPSGRHPKILEIINDRYVIFYKNHNQDLGHYFRLMYRIFLYIDNSEEINKLFYAKILRSQISDYELAILFYNGISENGRNKFKPLIEKYSLFDNLPESLIFDKSHKQFYDEIAFGVKEK
;
A
#
# COMPACT_ATOMS: atom_id res chain seq x y z
N MET A 1 -27.62 90.76 -9.43
CA MET A 1 -26.31 90.23 -9.88
C MET A 1 -25.90 88.96 -9.12
N PHE A 2 -26.85 88.08 -8.76
CA PHE A 2 -26.53 86.81 -8.08
C PHE A 2 -26.41 85.61 -9.05
N GLY A 3 -26.81 85.75 -10.31
CA GLY A 3 -26.80 84.65 -11.29
C GLY A 3 -25.40 84.21 -11.77
N ASP A 4 -24.45 85.14 -11.93
CA ASP A 4 -23.10 84.84 -12.43
C ASP A 4 -22.23 84.10 -11.40
N SER A 5 -22.33 84.46 -10.12
CA SER A 5 -21.58 83.80 -9.05
C SER A 5 -22.04 82.36 -8.80
N PHE A 6 -23.32 82.04 -9.06
CA PHE A 6 -23.85 80.68 -8.94
C PHE A 6 -23.34 79.75 -10.06
N GLY A 7 -23.09 80.27 -11.27
CA GLY A 7 -22.49 79.52 -12.39
C GLY A 7 -21.02 79.14 -12.14
N ILE A 8 -20.24 80.06 -11.56
CA ILE A 8 -18.85 79.80 -11.16
C ILE A 8 -18.81 78.78 -10.01
N LEU A 9 -19.73 78.88 -9.04
CA LEU A 9 -19.81 77.93 -7.93
C LEU A 9 -20.16 76.50 -8.41
N THR A 10 -21.16 76.38 -9.28
CA THR A 10 -21.62 75.09 -9.82
C THR A 10 -20.58 74.41 -10.72
N SER A 11 -19.86 75.18 -11.53
CA SER A 11 -18.74 74.65 -12.33
C SER A 11 -17.57 74.18 -11.45
N LEU A 12 -17.25 74.90 -10.38
CA LEU A 12 -16.23 74.48 -9.40
C LEU A 12 -16.64 73.18 -8.69
N PHE A 13 -17.88 73.08 -8.20
CA PHE A 13 -18.39 71.85 -7.59
C PHE A 13 -18.41 70.67 -8.58
N SER A 14 -18.72 70.91 -9.86
CA SER A 14 -18.68 69.89 -10.90
C SER A 14 -17.25 69.39 -11.18
N GLY A 15 -16.27 70.29 -11.20
CA GLY A 15 -14.86 69.93 -11.33
C GLY A 15 -14.34 69.12 -10.13
N LEU A 16 -14.70 69.53 -8.90
CA LEU A 16 -14.36 68.79 -7.68
C LEU A 16 -15.03 67.40 -7.63
N ALA A 17 -16.30 67.31 -8.04
CA ALA A 17 -16.99 66.03 -8.15
C ALA A 17 -16.31 65.10 -9.17
N PHE A 18 -15.87 65.64 -10.31
CA PHE A 18 -15.13 64.88 -11.32
C PHE A 18 -13.78 64.38 -10.80
N VAL A 19 -13.03 65.22 -10.06
CA VAL A 19 -11.79 64.81 -9.38
C VAL A 19 -12.06 63.71 -8.35
N GLY A 20 -13.15 63.82 -7.58
CA GLY A 20 -13.57 62.79 -6.63
C GLY A 20 -13.88 61.45 -7.31
N ILE A 21 -14.54 61.47 -8.47
CA ILE A 21 -14.79 60.27 -9.28
C ILE A 21 -13.47 59.66 -9.79
N ILE A 22 -12.55 60.47 -10.33
CA ILE A 22 -11.24 59.97 -10.77
C ILE A 22 -10.48 59.33 -9.60
N ALA A 23 -10.44 59.99 -8.45
CA ALA A 23 -9.80 59.45 -7.25
C ALA A 23 -10.44 58.11 -6.83
N THR A 24 -11.77 58.01 -6.90
CA THR A 24 -12.51 56.78 -6.60
C THR A 24 -12.16 55.66 -7.58
N ILE A 25 -12.07 55.93 -8.88
CA ILE A 25 -11.68 54.95 -9.90
C ILE A 25 -10.25 54.44 -9.67
N LEU A 26 -9.32 55.33 -9.29
CA LEU A 26 -7.95 54.95 -8.98
C LEU A 26 -7.88 54.04 -7.75
N LEU A 27 -8.65 54.34 -6.69
CA LEU A 27 -8.75 53.49 -5.50
C LEU A 27 -9.35 52.12 -5.84
N GLN A 28 -10.44 52.09 -6.61
CA GLN A 28 -11.09 50.84 -7.06
C GLN A 28 -10.16 49.97 -7.91
N LYS A 29 -9.36 50.57 -8.80
CA LYS A 29 -8.37 49.83 -9.59
C LYS A 29 -7.33 49.15 -8.69
N ASN A 30 -6.84 49.88 -7.69
CA ASN A 30 -5.87 49.34 -6.73
C ASN A 30 -6.47 48.22 -5.86
N GLU A 31 -7.72 48.37 -5.43
CA GLU A 31 -8.45 47.33 -4.69
C GLU A 31 -8.63 46.05 -5.54
N LEU A 32 -8.98 46.18 -6.82
CA LEU A 32 -9.08 45.04 -7.74
C LEU A 32 -7.75 44.33 -7.97
N GLU A 33 -6.63 45.07 -7.96
CA GLU A 33 -5.29 44.48 -8.06
C GLU A 33 -4.97 43.67 -6.80
N LEU A 34 -5.18 44.25 -5.61
CA LEU A 34 -5.01 43.55 -4.34
C LEU A 34 -5.91 42.31 -4.21
N GLN A 35 -7.18 42.39 -4.65
CA GLN A 35 -8.09 41.24 -4.65
C GLN A 35 -7.61 40.12 -5.59
N ARG A 36 -7.04 40.47 -6.75
CA ARG A 36 -6.47 39.46 -7.68
C ARG A 36 -5.26 38.77 -7.07
N ASP A 37 -4.41 39.53 -6.38
CA ASP A 37 -3.24 39.01 -5.69
C ASP A 37 -3.65 38.09 -4.53
N GLU A 38 -4.62 38.50 -3.71
CA GLU A 38 -5.16 37.67 -2.63
C GLU A 38 -5.78 36.38 -3.18
N LEU A 39 -6.60 36.46 -4.22
CA LEU A 39 -7.20 35.28 -4.86
C LEU A 39 -6.13 34.33 -5.42
N SER A 40 -5.04 34.87 -5.97
CA SER A 40 -3.90 34.09 -6.44
C SER A 40 -3.23 33.32 -5.29
N LEU A 41 -2.99 34.00 -4.16
CA LEU A 41 -2.44 33.38 -2.96
C LEU A 41 -3.38 32.32 -2.38
N THR A 42 -4.68 32.58 -2.30
CA THR A 42 -5.69 31.62 -1.84
C THR A 42 -5.73 30.38 -2.73
N ARG A 43 -5.68 30.54 -4.06
CA ARG A 43 -5.63 29.39 -4.99
C ARG A 43 -4.41 28.51 -4.74
N LYS A 44 -3.25 29.12 -4.50
CA LYS A 44 -2.03 28.39 -4.17
C LYS A 44 -2.15 27.64 -2.85
N GLU A 45 -2.71 28.28 -1.83
CA GLU A 45 -2.96 27.63 -0.53
C GLU A 45 -3.91 26.45 -0.65
N ILE A 46 -5.02 26.60 -1.37
CA ILE A 46 -5.97 25.52 -1.65
C ILE A 46 -5.28 24.35 -2.36
N SER A 47 -4.38 24.63 -3.31
CA SER A 47 -3.61 23.58 -3.99
C SER A 47 -2.75 22.77 -3.01
N ILE A 48 -2.03 23.47 -2.11
CA ILE A 48 -1.18 22.83 -1.09
C ILE A 48 -2.04 22.04 -0.09
N GLN A 49 -3.19 22.57 0.31
CA GLN A 49 -4.14 21.89 1.19
C GLN A 49 -4.71 20.62 0.53
N ASN A 50 -5.04 20.67 -0.76
CA ASN A 50 -5.52 19.51 -1.51
C ASN A 50 -4.48 18.39 -1.56
N GLU A 51 -3.20 18.71 -1.84
CA GLU A 51 -2.11 17.73 -1.82
C GLU A 51 -1.93 17.12 -0.42
N THR A 52 -1.97 17.96 0.62
CA THR A 52 -1.88 17.51 2.02
C THR A 52 -3.04 16.57 2.37
N LEU A 53 -4.26 16.91 1.97
CA LEU A 53 -5.45 16.11 2.23
C LEU A 53 -5.39 14.75 1.52
N LYS A 54 -4.97 14.71 0.25
CA LYS A 54 -4.78 13.45 -0.48
C LYS A 54 -3.82 12.52 0.27
N LYS A 55 -2.68 13.06 0.72
CA LYS A 55 -1.69 12.29 1.50
C LYS A 55 -2.28 11.78 2.82
N GLN A 56 -2.99 12.62 3.56
CA GLN A 56 -3.64 12.21 4.81
C GLN A 56 -4.69 11.12 4.59
N LEU A 57 -5.53 11.24 3.56
CA LEU A 57 -6.49 10.21 3.19
C LEU A 57 -5.79 8.89 2.87
N PHE A 58 -4.71 8.95 2.08
CA PHE A 58 -3.92 7.77 1.78
C PHE A 58 -3.39 7.09 3.05
N GLU A 59 -2.70 7.86 3.90
CA GLU A 59 -2.08 7.37 5.14
C GLU A 59 -3.13 6.77 6.08
N ASN A 60 -4.25 7.46 6.27
CA ASN A 60 -5.36 6.96 7.07
C ASN A 60 -5.84 5.60 6.56
N THR A 61 -6.16 5.47 5.28
CA THR A 61 -6.60 4.18 4.71
C THR A 61 -5.51 3.12 4.82
N PHE A 62 -4.25 3.46 4.55
CA PHE A 62 -3.12 2.54 4.65
C PHE A 62 -2.95 1.98 6.07
N PHE A 63 -2.93 2.83 7.10
CA PHE A 63 -2.80 2.38 8.49
C PHE A 63 -4.03 1.63 8.98
N GLN A 64 -5.23 1.96 8.47
CA GLN A 64 -6.43 1.18 8.73
C GLN A 64 -6.31 -0.24 8.16
N LEU A 65 -5.80 -0.39 6.93
CA LEU A 65 -5.59 -1.71 6.34
C LEU A 65 -4.53 -2.53 7.10
N ILE A 66 -3.45 -1.90 7.57
CA ILE A 66 -2.46 -2.57 8.45
C ILE A 66 -3.09 -3.02 9.76
N ARG A 67 -3.94 -2.18 10.37
CA ARG A 67 -4.66 -2.56 11.58
C ARG A 67 -5.54 -3.78 11.34
N THR A 68 -6.33 -3.78 10.28
CA THR A 68 -7.15 -4.95 9.89
C THR A 68 -6.30 -6.18 9.61
N LEU A 69 -5.11 -6.03 9.01
CA LEU A 69 -4.18 -7.15 8.82
C LEU A 69 -3.75 -7.75 10.16
N ASN A 70 -3.35 -6.91 11.11
CA ASN A 70 -2.99 -7.34 12.44
C ASN A 70 -4.17 -7.97 13.19
N GLU A 71 -5.39 -7.46 13.02
CA GLU A 71 -6.61 -8.07 13.58
C GLU A 71 -6.87 -9.46 13.01
N ILE A 72 -6.76 -9.66 11.69
CA ILE A 72 -6.89 -10.97 11.05
C ILE A 72 -5.84 -11.92 11.63
N VAL A 73 -4.58 -11.49 11.70
CA VAL A 73 -3.50 -12.28 12.26
C VAL A 73 -3.79 -12.65 13.71
N SER A 74 -4.21 -11.69 14.54
CA SER A 74 -4.55 -11.90 15.95
C SER A 74 -5.77 -12.81 16.15
N SER A 75 -6.71 -12.83 15.21
CA SER A 75 -7.89 -13.71 15.26
C SER A 75 -7.60 -15.15 14.84
N LEU A 76 -6.42 -15.45 14.29
CA LEU A 76 -6.04 -16.81 13.93
C LEU A 76 -5.98 -17.69 15.18
N ASP A 77 -6.67 -18.82 15.14
CA ASP A 77 -6.60 -19.85 16.16
C ASP A 77 -6.44 -21.24 15.54
N LEU A 78 -5.50 -22.02 16.07
CA LEU A 78 -5.32 -23.41 15.69
C LEU A 78 -5.43 -24.28 16.94
N GLN A 79 -6.48 -25.09 16.96
CA GLN A 79 -6.76 -25.99 18.07
C GLN A 79 -6.28 -27.40 17.71
N LYS A 80 -5.27 -27.90 18.42
CA LYS A 80 -4.87 -29.31 18.35
C LYS A 80 -5.38 -30.05 19.56
N SER A 81 -6.42 -30.87 19.38
CA SER A 81 -6.92 -31.77 20.42
C SER A 81 -6.11 -33.06 20.40
N THR A 82 -5.38 -33.32 21.47
CA THR A 82 -4.75 -34.62 21.75
C THR A 82 -5.46 -35.20 22.98
N SER A 83 -5.60 -36.53 23.07
CA SER A 83 -6.41 -37.23 24.10
C SER A 83 -6.15 -36.87 25.57
N SER A 84 -5.12 -36.08 25.87
CA SER A 84 -4.78 -35.59 27.21
C SER A 84 -4.43 -34.09 27.31
N ARG A 85 -4.36 -33.34 26.19
CA ARG A 85 -4.04 -31.90 26.20
C ARG A 85 -4.47 -31.20 24.91
N THR A 86 -5.18 -30.09 25.04
CA THR A 86 -5.42 -29.14 23.94
C THR A 86 -4.30 -28.12 23.92
N THR A 87 -3.53 -28.07 22.84
CA THR A 87 -2.62 -26.94 22.60
C THR A 87 -3.32 -26.00 21.63
N ILE A 88 -3.59 -24.78 22.10
CA ILE A 88 -4.14 -23.70 21.30
C ILE A 88 -2.95 -22.82 20.90
N SER A 89 -2.69 -22.73 19.60
CA SER A 89 -1.82 -21.69 19.06
C SER A 89 -2.70 -20.53 18.61
N THR A 90 -2.31 -19.31 18.93
CA THR A 90 -3.09 -18.11 18.60
C THR A 90 -2.21 -17.07 17.95
N GLY A 91 -2.82 -16.21 17.14
CA GLY A 91 -2.14 -15.07 16.56
C GLY A 91 -1.03 -15.45 15.59
N ARG A 92 0.14 -14.81 15.75
CA ARG A 92 1.32 -15.04 14.92
C ARG A 92 1.94 -16.44 15.09
N ASP A 93 1.73 -17.09 16.23
CA ASP A 93 2.30 -18.43 16.48
C ASP A 93 1.69 -19.48 15.54
N CYS A 94 0.47 -19.24 15.03
CA CYS A 94 -0.17 -20.10 14.03
C CYS A 94 0.67 -20.24 12.76
N PHE A 95 1.44 -19.20 12.37
CA PHE A 95 2.30 -19.26 11.19
C PHE A 95 3.46 -20.26 11.34
N ILE A 96 3.90 -20.56 12.56
CA ILE A 96 4.89 -21.62 12.80
C ILE A 96 4.29 -22.98 12.45
N ILE A 97 3.02 -23.21 12.82
CA ILE A 97 2.31 -24.45 12.53
C ILE A 97 2.02 -24.57 11.03
N PHE A 98 1.54 -23.49 10.41
CA PHE A 98 1.34 -23.43 8.96
C PHE A 98 2.65 -23.71 8.20
N TYR A 99 3.77 -23.12 8.66
CA TYR A 99 5.08 -23.33 8.04
C TYR A 99 5.49 -24.80 8.09
N ARG A 100 5.39 -25.46 9.26
CA ARG A 100 5.70 -26.89 9.39
C ARG A 100 4.77 -27.78 8.56
N SER A 101 3.49 -27.41 8.49
CA SER A 101 2.51 -28.12 7.66
C SER A 101 2.84 -28.01 6.18
N LEU A 102 3.25 -26.81 5.73
CA LEU A 102 3.71 -26.56 4.37
C LEU A 102 5.03 -27.30 4.06
N GLU A 103 5.98 -27.29 4.99
CA GLU A 103 7.26 -28.00 4.88
C GLU A 103 7.02 -29.49 4.67
N ASN A 104 6.18 -30.10 5.51
CA ASN A 104 5.82 -31.51 5.39
C ASN A 104 5.17 -31.80 4.02
N ALA A 105 4.24 -30.94 3.57
CA ALA A 105 3.59 -31.10 2.27
C ALA A 105 4.59 -31.01 1.10
N ILE A 106 5.56 -30.09 1.16
CA ILE A 106 6.54 -29.88 0.09
C ILE A 106 7.67 -30.90 0.12
N GLN A 107 8.06 -31.41 1.29
CA GLN A 107 9.15 -32.39 1.43
C GLN A 107 8.67 -33.85 1.44
N GLU A 108 7.37 -34.11 1.39
CA GLU A 108 6.82 -35.47 1.39
C GLU A 108 7.45 -36.30 0.26
N LYS A 109 8.19 -37.37 0.62
CA LYS A 109 8.77 -38.26 -0.39
C LYS A 109 7.63 -39.00 -1.07
N ASP A 110 7.54 -38.87 -2.39
CA ASP A 110 6.50 -39.55 -3.15
C ASP A 110 6.54 -41.06 -2.88
N SER A 111 5.58 -41.54 -2.09
CA SER A 111 5.39 -42.97 -1.85
C SER A 111 4.73 -43.66 -3.05
N ARG A 112 4.31 -42.88 -4.05
CA ARG A 112 3.70 -43.35 -5.29
C ARG A 112 4.73 -43.27 -6.42
N GLY A 113 5.56 -44.32 -6.49
CA GLY A 113 6.36 -44.60 -7.67
C GLY A 113 5.48 -44.72 -8.92
N LYS A 114 5.39 -43.64 -9.69
CA LYS A 114 5.13 -43.70 -11.12
C LYS A 114 6.09 -42.74 -11.81
N PRO A 115 7.11 -43.23 -12.53
CA PRO A 115 7.78 -42.42 -13.53
C PRO A 115 6.81 -42.26 -14.70
N SER A 116 5.91 -41.28 -14.61
CA SER A 116 5.23 -40.80 -15.81
C SER A 116 6.28 -40.08 -16.67
N GLY A 117 6.33 -40.40 -17.96
CA GLY A 117 7.44 -40.14 -18.88
C GLY A 117 7.78 -38.68 -19.24
N ARG A 118 7.55 -37.75 -18.32
CA ARG A 118 8.17 -36.42 -18.26
C ARG A 118 8.39 -36.13 -16.79
N HIS A 119 9.64 -35.96 -16.35
CA HIS A 119 9.89 -35.42 -15.01
C HIS A 119 9.12 -34.09 -14.90
N PRO A 120 8.13 -33.97 -14.00
CA PRO A 120 7.46 -32.70 -13.81
C PRO A 120 8.51 -31.67 -13.40
N LYS A 121 8.41 -30.45 -13.94
CA LYS A 121 9.31 -29.37 -13.55
C LYS A 121 9.17 -29.20 -12.04
N ILE A 122 10.29 -29.01 -11.32
CA ILE A 122 10.30 -28.82 -9.86
C ILE A 122 9.22 -27.82 -9.37
N LEU A 123 8.97 -26.78 -10.17
CA LEU A 123 7.92 -25.78 -9.95
C LEU A 123 6.49 -26.36 -9.91
N GLU A 124 6.18 -27.32 -10.77
CA GLU A 124 4.86 -27.98 -10.81
C GLU A 124 4.65 -28.84 -9.57
N ILE A 125 5.68 -29.58 -9.14
CA ILE A 125 5.65 -30.39 -7.91
C ILE A 125 5.38 -29.50 -6.69
N ILE A 126 6.09 -28.37 -6.58
CA ILE A 126 5.89 -27.41 -5.49
C ILE A 126 4.48 -26.84 -5.54
N ASN A 127 3.97 -26.49 -6.73
CA ASN A 127 2.64 -25.95 -6.90
C ASN A 127 1.56 -26.94 -6.44
N ASP A 128 1.63 -28.20 -6.87
CA ASP A 128 0.65 -29.23 -6.52
C ASP A 128 0.61 -29.48 -5.00
N ARG A 129 1.79 -29.56 -4.38
CA ARG A 129 1.93 -29.73 -2.92
C ARG A 129 1.44 -28.49 -2.15
N TYR A 130 1.75 -27.29 -2.65
CA TYR A 130 1.25 -26.05 -2.09
C TYR A 130 -0.28 -25.98 -2.16
N VAL A 131 -0.90 -26.38 -3.27
CA VAL A 131 -2.37 -26.37 -3.44
C VAL A 131 -3.04 -27.29 -2.41
N ILE A 132 -2.45 -28.47 -2.13
CA ILE A 132 -2.94 -29.38 -1.08
C ILE A 132 -2.87 -28.72 0.29
N PHE A 133 -1.71 -28.15 0.64
CA PHE A 133 -1.54 -27.38 1.88
C PHE A 133 -2.56 -26.23 1.98
N TYR A 134 -2.71 -25.45 0.92
CA TYR A 134 -3.57 -24.28 0.88
C TYR A 134 -5.03 -24.68 1.07
N LYS A 135 -5.50 -25.75 0.43
CA LYS A 135 -6.88 -26.24 0.61
C LYS A 135 -7.22 -26.53 2.08
N ASN A 136 -6.28 -27.05 2.85
CA ASN A 136 -6.48 -27.39 4.26
C ASN A 136 -6.47 -26.16 5.19
N HIS A 137 -5.89 -25.03 4.76
CA HIS A 137 -5.72 -23.83 5.60
C HIS A 137 -6.27 -22.55 4.94
N ASN A 138 -7.05 -22.67 3.85
CA ASN A 138 -7.55 -21.54 3.05
C ASN A 138 -8.51 -20.64 3.84
N GLN A 139 -9.26 -21.20 4.80
CA GLN A 139 -10.15 -20.41 5.64
C GLN A 139 -9.37 -19.29 6.35
N ASP A 140 -8.20 -19.61 6.89
CA ASP A 140 -7.35 -18.65 7.61
C ASP A 140 -6.43 -17.87 6.66
N LEU A 141 -5.61 -18.60 5.91
CA LEU A 141 -4.56 -18.00 5.08
C LEU A 141 -5.11 -17.26 3.86
N GLY A 142 -6.30 -17.63 3.38
CA GLY A 142 -6.90 -16.99 2.23
C GLY A 142 -7.26 -15.53 2.48
N HIS A 143 -7.81 -15.19 3.65
CA HIS A 143 -8.08 -13.80 4.00
C HIS A 143 -6.80 -13.00 4.17
N TYR A 144 -5.80 -13.59 4.85
CA TYR A 144 -4.50 -13.01 5.04
C TYR A 144 -3.80 -12.65 3.72
N PHE A 145 -3.63 -13.61 2.79
CA PHE A 145 -2.94 -13.33 1.52
C PHE A 145 -3.70 -12.32 0.65
N ARG A 146 -5.04 -12.40 0.62
CA ARG A 146 -5.84 -11.43 -0.15
C ARG A 146 -5.69 -10.02 0.39
N LEU A 147 -5.67 -9.85 1.71
CA LEU A 147 -5.45 -8.55 2.31
C LEU A 147 -4.03 -8.06 2.05
N MET A 148 -3.02 -8.91 2.26
CA MET A 148 -1.62 -8.57 1.97
C MET A 148 -1.44 -8.05 0.53
N TYR A 149 -1.94 -8.81 -0.46
CA TYR A 149 -1.96 -8.39 -1.86
C TYR A 149 -2.68 -7.06 -2.06
N ARG A 150 -3.85 -6.86 -1.44
CA ARG A 150 -4.63 -5.61 -1.56
C ARG A 150 -3.90 -4.40 -0.99
N ILE A 151 -3.14 -4.54 0.09
CA ILE A 151 -2.38 -3.42 0.65
C ILE A 151 -1.24 -3.03 -0.28
N PHE A 152 -0.49 -4.00 -0.81
CA PHE A 152 0.54 -3.71 -1.82
C PHE A 152 -0.05 -3.12 -3.10
N LEU A 153 -1.19 -3.62 -3.57
CA LEU A 153 -1.89 -3.06 -4.71
C LEU A 153 -2.38 -1.63 -4.45
N TYR A 154 -2.85 -1.36 -3.23
CA TYR A 154 -3.28 -0.02 -2.82
C TYR A 154 -2.10 0.98 -2.83
N ILE A 155 -0.94 0.58 -2.31
CA ILE A 155 0.30 1.37 -2.44
C ILE A 155 0.65 1.57 -3.91
N ASP A 156 0.56 0.50 -4.72
CA ASP A 156 0.98 0.53 -6.13
C ASP A 156 0.13 1.46 -6.99
N ASN A 157 -1.17 1.51 -6.73
CA ASN A 157 -2.13 2.32 -7.48
C ASN A 157 -2.23 3.76 -6.99
N SER A 158 -1.68 4.08 -5.82
CA SER A 158 -1.76 5.43 -5.26
C SER A 158 -0.75 6.36 -5.95
N GLU A 159 -1.22 7.51 -6.43
CA GLU A 159 -0.37 8.54 -7.04
C GLU A 159 0.21 9.49 -5.99
N GLU A 160 1.29 10.20 -6.33
CA GLU A 160 1.84 11.29 -5.50
C GLU A 160 2.33 10.88 -4.08
N ILE A 161 2.59 9.58 -3.85
CA ILE A 161 3.12 9.06 -2.58
C ILE A 161 4.51 8.43 -2.73
N ASN A 162 5.24 8.35 -1.61
CA ASN A 162 6.47 7.56 -1.53
C ASN A 162 6.14 6.06 -1.36
N LYS A 163 5.84 5.38 -2.47
CA LYS A 163 5.42 3.97 -2.49
C LYS A 163 6.39 3.04 -1.77
N LEU A 164 7.69 3.21 -2.03
CA LEU A 164 8.74 2.38 -1.43
C LEU A 164 8.79 2.55 0.09
N PHE A 165 8.59 3.76 0.61
CA PHE A 165 8.52 4.02 2.05
C PHE A 165 7.37 3.24 2.70
N TYR A 166 6.15 3.33 2.19
CA TYR A 166 5.00 2.61 2.77
C TYR A 166 5.11 1.09 2.58
N ALA A 167 5.66 0.63 1.46
CA ALA A 167 5.95 -0.79 1.25
C ALA A 167 6.96 -1.32 2.27
N LYS A 168 8.01 -0.54 2.60
CA LYS A 168 8.98 -0.88 3.66
C LYS A 168 8.33 -0.92 5.05
N ILE A 169 7.41 0.01 5.35
CA ILE A 169 6.61 -0.05 6.58
C ILE A 169 5.82 -1.34 6.65
N LEU A 170 5.05 -1.67 5.61
CA LEU A 170 4.25 -2.90 5.58
C LEU A 170 5.14 -4.14 5.74
N ARG A 171 6.24 -4.22 4.99
CA ARG A 171 7.22 -5.31 5.06
C ARG A 171 7.76 -5.53 6.47
N SER A 172 8.00 -4.45 7.23
CA SER A 172 8.49 -4.54 8.62
C SER A 172 7.49 -5.17 9.60
N GLN A 173 6.20 -5.26 9.23
CA GLN A 173 5.15 -5.84 10.08
C GLN A 173 4.99 -7.35 9.90
N ILE A 174 5.65 -7.92 8.88
CA ILE A 174 5.52 -9.33 8.47
C ILE A 174 6.61 -10.14 9.16
N SER A 175 6.23 -11.20 9.88
CA SER A 175 7.19 -12.09 10.54
C SER A 175 7.92 -13.01 9.55
N ASP A 176 9.03 -13.60 10.00
CA ASP A 176 9.83 -14.51 9.17
C ASP A 176 9.04 -15.71 8.64
N TYR A 177 8.19 -16.32 9.47
CA TYR A 177 7.33 -17.43 9.07
C TYR A 177 6.23 -17.01 8.09
N GLU A 178 5.68 -15.80 8.26
CA GLU A 178 4.75 -15.21 7.30
C GLU A 178 5.43 -14.99 5.94
N LEU A 179 6.65 -14.43 5.93
CA LEU A 179 7.44 -14.25 4.70
C LEU A 179 7.74 -15.59 4.01
N ALA A 180 8.10 -16.62 4.77
CA ALA A 180 8.37 -17.95 4.22
C ALA A 180 7.13 -18.58 3.58
N ILE A 181 5.96 -18.45 4.21
CA ILE A 181 4.71 -18.96 3.62
C ILE A 181 4.29 -18.13 2.39
N LEU A 182 4.46 -16.81 2.45
CA LEU A 182 4.23 -15.89 1.33
C LEU A 182 5.14 -16.19 0.13
N PHE A 183 6.38 -16.60 0.39
CA PHE A 183 7.32 -17.04 -0.64
C PHE A 183 6.74 -18.17 -1.48
N TYR A 184 6.19 -19.21 -0.87
CA TYR A 184 5.56 -20.30 -1.62
C TYR A 184 4.20 -19.92 -2.19
N ASN A 185 3.45 -19.02 -1.56
CA ASN A 185 2.23 -18.45 -2.13
C ASN A 185 2.49 -17.70 -3.44
N GLY A 186 3.54 -16.88 -3.51
CA GLY A 186 3.88 -16.12 -4.70
C GLY A 186 4.41 -16.99 -5.86
N ILE A 187 4.98 -18.17 -5.56
CA ILE A 187 5.42 -19.13 -6.58
C ILE A 187 4.23 -19.94 -7.14
N SER A 188 3.24 -20.23 -6.30
CA SER A 188 2.07 -21.01 -6.69
C SER A 188 1.16 -20.25 -7.65
N GLU A 189 0.26 -20.96 -8.34
CA GLU A 189 -0.71 -20.38 -9.26
C GLU A 189 -1.58 -19.29 -8.62
N ASN A 190 -1.81 -19.35 -7.30
CA ASN A 190 -2.57 -18.37 -6.55
C ASN A 190 -1.89 -16.98 -6.52
N GLY A 191 -0.57 -16.94 -6.46
CA GLY A 191 0.21 -15.70 -6.32
C GLY A 191 1.02 -15.32 -7.57
N ARG A 192 1.41 -16.28 -8.40
CA ARG A 192 2.37 -16.10 -9.51
C ARG A 192 2.01 -14.99 -10.49
N ASN A 193 0.72 -14.87 -10.84
CA ASN A 193 0.28 -13.91 -11.84
C ASN A 193 -0.13 -12.55 -11.25
N LYS A 194 -0.31 -12.46 -9.93
CA LYS A 194 -0.86 -11.26 -9.28
C LYS A 194 0.07 -10.67 -8.24
N PHE A 195 0.42 -11.45 -7.22
CA PHE A 195 1.18 -10.93 -6.10
C PHE A 195 2.68 -10.94 -6.36
N LYS A 196 3.20 -11.94 -7.08
CA LYS A 196 4.62 -12.05 -7.42
C LYS A 196 5.21 -10.77 -8.06
N PRO A 197 4.58 -10.11 -9.04
CA PRO A 197 5.08 -8.84 -9.56
C PRO A 197 5.26 -7.75 -8.50
N LEU A 198 4.35 -7.67 -7.52
CA LEU A 198 4.45 -6.70 -6.42
C LEU A 198 5.53 -7.13 -5.42
N ILE A 199 5.66 -8.43 -5.14
CA ILE A 199 6.72 -9.00 -4.30
C ILE A 199 8.10 -8.60 -4.85
N GLU A 200 8.31 -8.77 -6.16
CA GLU A 200 9.55 -8.41 -6.84
C GLU A 200 9.75 -6.89 -6.84
N LYS A 201 8.73 -6.11 -7.22
CA LYS A 201 8.78 -4.63 -7.27
C LYS A 201 9.15 -3.98 -5.94
N TYR A 202 8.69 -4.55 -4.82
CA TYR A 202 8.86 -3.99 -3.49
C TYR A 202 9.89 -4.72 -2.63
N SER A 203 10.67 -5.64 -3.22
CA SER A 203 11.71 -6.42 -2.53
C SER A 203 11.21 -7.04 -1.22
N LEU A 204 10.05 -7.71 -1.27
CA LEU A 204 9.37 -8.20 -0.07
C LEU A 204 10.23 -9.14 0.77
N PHE A 205 11.11 -9.91 0.14
CA PHE A 205 11.94 -10.94 0.77
C PHE A 205 13.35 -10.48 1.15
N ASP A 206 13.61 -9.18 1.17
CA ASP A 206 14.92 -8.62 1.55
C ASP A 206 15.36 -9.02 2.98
N ASN A 207 14.41 -9.33 3.88
CA ASN A 207 14.70 -9.86 5.22
C ASN A 207 14.29 -11.33 5.42
N LEU A 208 13.99 -12.08 4.35
CA LEU A 208 13.60 -13.49 4.48
C LEU A 208 14.82 -14.35 4.90
N PRO A 209 14.79 -15.03 6.06
CA PRO A 209 15.89 -15.91 6.44
C PRO A 209 16.02 -17.08 5.48
N GLU A 210 17.22 -17.30 4.92
CA GLU A 210 17.46 -18.40 3.98
C GLU A 210 17.20 -19.78 4.60
N SER A 211 17.29 -19.90 5.94
CA SER A 211 16.99 -21.12 6.68
C SER A 211 15.51 -21.51 6.64
N LEU A 212 14.61 -20.58 6.30
CA LEU A 212 13.18 -20.84 6.15
C LEU A 212 12.77 -21.15 4.70
N ILE A 213 13.73 -21.22 3.77
CA ILE A 213 13.49 -21.68 2.42
C ILE A 213 13.83 -23.17 2.38
N PHE A 214 12.85 -24.03 2.07
CA PHE A 214 13.02 -25.49 2.12
C PHE A 214 14.15 -26.02 1.23
N ASP A 215 14.40 -25.35 0.09
CA ASP A 215 15.54 -25.61 -0.77
C ASP A 215 16.02 -24.28 -1.38
N LYS A 216 17.32 -24.00 -1.27
CA LYS A 216 17.93 -22.75 -1.78
C LYS A 216 17.69 -22.54 -3.27
N SER A 217 17.58 -23.61 -4.06
CA SER A 217 17.28 -23.55 -5.48
C SER A 217 15.91 -22.92 -5.76
N HIS A 218 14.97 -22.91 -4.80
CA HIS A 218 13.67 -22.28 -5.00
C HIS A 218 13.76 -20.76 -5.18
N LYS A 219 14.85 -20.11 -4.74
CA LYS A 219 15.07 -18.68 -4.97
C LYS A 219 15.08 -18.33 -6.46
N GLN A 220 15.46 -19.27 -7.33
CA GLN A 220 15.48 -19.10 -8.79
C GLN A 220 14.10 -18.79 -9.39
N PHE A 221 13.01 -19.03 -8.64
CA PHE A 221 11.65 -18.72 -9.09
C PHE A 221 11.26 -17.26 -8.90
N TYR A 222 12.12 -16.42 -8.32
CA TYR A 222 11.95 -14.98 -8.21
C TYR A 222 13.12 -14.26 -8.86
N ASP A 223 12.87 -13.03 -9.32
CA ASP A 223 13.95 -12.09 -9.63
C ASP A 223 14.80 -11.83 -8.37
N GLU A 224 16.10 -11.58 -8.54
CA GLU A 224 17.02 -11.22 -7.45
C GLU A 224 16.53 -9.97 -6.70
N ILE A 225 15.87 -9.04 -7.39
CA ILE A 225 15.32 -7.81 -6.80
C ILE A 225 14.31 -8.12 -5.68
N ALA A 226 13.62 -9.28 -5.71
CA ALA A 226 12.70 -9.68 -4.64
C ALA A 226 13.38 -9.82 -3.27
N PHE A 227 14.67 -10.12 -3.25
CA PHE A 227 15.47 -10.33 -2.04
C PHE A 227 16.33 -9.11 -1.68
N GLY A 228 16.01 -7.95 -2.24
CA GLY A 228 16.76 -6.72 -2.04
C GLY A 228 17.99 -6.63 -2.94
N VAL A 229 18.22 -5.43 -3.48
CA VAL A 229 19.49 -5.14 -4.13
C VAL A 229 20.51 -4.95 -3.02
N LYS A 230 21.47 -5.87 -2.91
CA LYS A 230 22.68 -5.61 -2.11
C LYS A 230 23.35 -4.39 -2.72
N GLU A 231 23.27 -3.24 -2.06
CA GLU A 231 24.19 -2.14 -2.35
C GLU A 231 25.61 -2.73 -2.24
N LYS A 232 26.29 -2.82 -3.38
CA LYS A 232 27.70 -3.22 -3.46
C LYS A 232 28.59 -2.09 -2.99
#